data_AF-A0A380EM83-F1
#
_entry.id   AF-A0A380EM83-F1
#
_cell.length_a   1.000
_cell.length_b   1.000
_cell.length_c   1.000
_cell.angle_alpha   90.00
_cell.angle_beta   90.00
_cell.angle_gamma   90.00
#
_symmetry.space_group_name_H-M   'P 1'
#
loop_
_entity.id
_entity.type
_entity.pdbx_description
1 polymer ?
#
loop_
_entity_poly.entity_id
_entity_poly.type
_entity_poly.pdbx_seq_one_letter_code
_entity_poly.pdbx_strand_id
1 'polypeptide(L)'
;MQAIAKNDIKTGTVVDLTHEGHGVVKIDRFPIFIPQALINEQIEYKIIKVKKNFAIGKLLNINTRSENRVAPPCIYYERCGGCQLQHLSYEAQLEMKKEQVINLFQRKRILIILRLTIQLA
;
A
#
# COMPACT_ATOMS: atom_id res chain seq x y z
N MET A 1 -17.79 12.02 12.60
CA MET A 1 -16.32 11.89 12.52
C MET A 1 -15.96 10.60 13.23
N GLN A 2 -15.52 9.58 12.50
CA GLN A 2 -15.10 8.34 13.14
C GLN A 2 -13.83 8.61 13.94
N ALA A 3 -13.91 8.52 15.27
CA ALA A 3 -12.75 8.73 16.13
C ALA A 3 -11.69 7.65 15.85
N ILE A 4 -10.47 8.10 15.61
CA ILE A 4 -9.29 7.26 15.36
C ILE A 4 -8.45 7.32 16.63
N ALA A 5 -8.54 6.30 17.49
CA ALA A 5 -7.73 6.21 18.69
C ALA A 5 -6.65 5.13 18.55
N LYS A 6 -5.57 5.29 19.32
CA LYS A 6 -4.53 4.27 19.42
C LYS A 6 -5.12 3.01 20.04
N ASN A 7 -4.75 1.85 19.50
CA ASN A 7 -5.22 0.51 19.82
C ASN A 7 -6.61 0.12 19.30
N ASP A 8 -7.32 1.03 18.62
CA ASP A 8 -8.56 0.67 17.96
C ASP A 8 -8.32 -0.39 16.88
N ILE A 9 -9.25 -1.34 16.79
CA ILE A 9 -9.32 -2.30 15.70
C ILE A 9 -10.41 -1.85 14.75
N LYS A 10 -10.09 -1.79 13.46
CA LYS A 10 -10.99 -1.38 12.40
C LYS A 10 -10.86 -2.33 11.22
N THR A 11 -11.91 -2.40 10.42
CA THR A 11 -11.89 -3.05 9.11
C THR A 11 -11.94 -2.00 8.01
N GLY A 12 -11.37 -2.31 6.86
CA GLY A 12 -11.40 -1.42 5.72
C GLY A 12 -10.83 -2.05 4.46
N THR A 13 -11.11 -1.39 3.34
CA THR A 13 -10.57 -1.78 2.04
C THR A 13 -9.31 -0.97 1.74
N VAL A 14 -8.26 -1.65 1.31
CA VAL A 14 -7.03 -1.00 0.86
C VAL A 14 -7.26 -0.41 -0.52
N VAL A 15 -7.08 0.91 -0.64
CA VAL A 15 -7.42 1.66 -1.87
C VAL A 15 -6.18 2.10 -2.66
N ASP A 16 -5.00 2.07 -2.06
CA ASP A 16 -3.78 2.59 -2.66
C ASP A 16 -2.53 1.97 -1.99
N LEU A 17 -1.36 2.20 -2.57
CA LEU A 17 -0.06 1.83 -2.01
C LEU A 17 0.83 3.07 -1.85
N THR A 18 1.62 3.10 -0.78
CA THR A 18 2.69 4.08 -0.64
C THR A 18 3.85 3.76 -1.59
N HIS A 19 4.81 4.69 -1.70
CA HIS A 19 6.05 4.46 -2.45
C HIS A 19 6.81 3.19 -1.98
N GLU A 20 6.80 2.94 -0.67
CA GLU A 20 7.40 1.77 -0.01
C GLU A 20 6.52 0.51 -0.08
N GLY A 21 5.35 0.58 -0.72
CA GLY A 21 4.43 -0.56 -0.87
C GLY A 21 3.60 -0.87 0.38
N HIS A 22 3.34 0.12 1.25
CA HIS A 22 2.37 -0.05 2.34
C HIS A 22 0.96 0.24 1.85
N GLY A 23 0.00 -0.60 2.23
CA GLY A 23 -1.41 -0.37 1.94
C GLY A 23 -1.92 0.90 2.58
N VAL A 24 -2.79 1.61 1.88
CA VAL A 24 -3.47 2.80 2.37
C VAL A 24 -4.95 2.51 2.52
N VAL A 25 -5.47 2.68 3.73
CA VAL A 25 -6.91 2.75 4.00
C VAL A 25 -7.25 4.21 4.31
N LYS A 26 -8.39 4.70 3.82
CA LYS A 26 -8.84 6.08 4.06
C LYS A 26 -10.14 6.05 4.86
N ILE A 27 -10.13 6.63 6.06
CA ILE A 27 -11.34 6.88 6.87
C ILE A 27 -11.59 8.39 6.87
N ASP A 28 -12.74 8.86 6.41
CA ASP A 28 -13.07 10.31 6.40
C ASP A 28 -11.95 11.19 5.79
N ARG A 29 -11.31 10.73 4.70
CA ARG A 29 -10.12 11.33 4.04
C ARG A 29 -8.81 11.30 4.85
N PHE A 30 -8.81 10.72 6.04
CA PHE A 30 -7.62 10.52 6.84
C PHE A 30 -6.88 9.23 6.43
N PRO A 31 -5.62 9.30 5.98
CA PRO A 31 -4.89 8.12 5.51
C PRO A 31 -4.32 7.31 6.68
N ILE A 32 -4.46 6.00 6.57
CA ILE A 32 -3.92 5.01 7.50
C ILE A 32 -3.00 4.08 6.70
N PHE A 33 -1.72 4.08 7.05
CA PHE A 33 -0.70 3.26 6.40
C PHE A 33 -0.59 1.91 7.11
N ILE A 34 -0.71 0.84 6.35
CA ILE A 34 -0.77 -0.52 6.86
C ILE A 34 0.27 -1.35 6.09
N PRO A 35 1.44 -1.61 6.70
CA PRO A 35 2.43 -2.49 6.10
C PRO A 35 1.85 -3.87 5.79
N GLN A 36 2.34 -4.48 4.72
CA GLN A 36 1.94 -5.81 4.21
C GLN A 36 0.51 -5.92 3.67
N ALA A 37 -0.26 -4.83 3.63
CA ALA A 37 -1.59 -4.82 3.02
C ALA A 37 -1.51 -4.43 1.53
N LEU A 38 -2.29 -5.09 0.69
CA LEU A 38 -2.30 -4.88 -0.76
C LEU A 38 -3.61 -4.28 -1.26
N ILE A 39 -3.57 -3.63 -2.42
CA ILE A 39 -4.75 -3.04 -3.07
C ILE A 39 -5.83 -4.12 -3.29
N ASN A 40 -7.08 -3.72 -3.11
CA ASN A 40 -8.29 -4.54 -3.22
C ASN A 40 -8.48 -5.57 -2.09
N GLU A 41 -7.66 -5.53 -1.05
CA GLU A 41 -7.89 -6.37 0.12
C GLU A 41 -8.90 -5.74 1.08
N GLN A 42 -9.79 -6.58 1.62
CA GLN A 42 -10.51 -6.26 2.83
C GLN A 42 -9.72 -6.79 4.01
N ILE A 43 -9.37 -5.91 4.93
CA ILE A 43 -8.46 -6.23 6.04
C ILE A 43 -9.03 -5.77 7.37
N GLU A 44 -8.61 -6.46 8.41
CA GLU A 44 -8.72 -6.03 9.80
C GLU A 44 -7.35 -5.54 10.26
N TYR A 45 -7.30 -4.36 10.88
CA TYR A 45 -6.07 -3.74 11.32
C TYR A 45 -6.22 -3.01 12.65
N LYS A 46 -5.12 -3.00 13.41
CA LYS A 46 -5.01 -2.28 14.68
C LYS A 46 -4.24 -0.98 14.49
N ILE A 47 -4.77 0.12 15.00
CA ILE A 47 -4.09 1.41 14.97
C ILE A 47 -2.97 1.43 16.01
N ILE A 48 -1.72 1.52 15.55
CA ILE A 48 -0.54 1.49 16.44
C ILE A 48 -0.02 2.88 16.78
N LYS A 49 -0.17 3.85 15.86
CA LYS A 49 0.29 5.22 16.04
C LYS A 49 -0.62 6.19 15.30
N VAL A 50 -1.10 7.22 16.00
CA VAL A 50 -1.85 8.32 15.41
C VAL A 50 -0.93 9.54 15.38
N LYS A 51 -0.84 10.20 14.22
CA LYS A 51 -0.17 11.49 14.03
C LYS A 51 -1.20 12.51 13.54
N LYS A 52 -0.80 13.78 13.45
CA LYS A 52 -1.68 14.89 13.04
C LYS A 52 -2.38 14.66 11.69
N ASN A 53 -1.66 14.10 10.71
CA ASN A 53 -2.14 14.00 9.31
C ASN A 53 -2.35 12.56 8.82
N PHE A 54 -1.94 11.56 9.59
CA PHE A 54 -2.05 10.15 9.21
C PHE A 54 -1.94 9.24 10.43
N ALA A 55 -2.34 7.98 10.29
CA ALA A 55 -2.06 6.93 11.25
C ALA A 55 -1.26 5.80 10.63
N ILE A 56 -0.62 5.02 11.50
CA ILE A 56 0.02 3.76 11.13
C ILE A 56 -0.80 2.65 11.79
N GLY A 57 -1.21 1.68 10.98
CA GLY A 57 -1.89 0.46 11.41
C GLY A 57 -0.97 -0.75 11.32
N LYS A 58 -1.31 -1.79 12.08
CA LYS A 58 -0.75 -3.13 11.97
C LYS A 58 -1.84 -4.05 11.42
N LEU A 59 -1.54 -4.75 10.33
CA LEU A 59 -2.40 -5.78 9.76
C LEU A 59 -2.63 -6.89 10.80
N LEU A 60 -3.89 -7.24 11.06
CA LEU A 60 -4.27 -8.36 11.93
C LEU A 60 -4.78 -9.54 11.13
N ASN A 61 -5.70 -9.28 10.19
CA ASN A 61 -6.30 -10.31 9.36
C ASN A 61 -6.59 -9.78 7.95
N ILE A 62 -6.64 -10.69 7.00
CA ILE A 62 -7.05 -10.42 5.61
C ILE A 62 -8.33 -11.19 5.36
N ASN A 63 -9.45 -10.48 5.33
CA ASN A 63 -10.78 -11.04 5.12
C ASN A 63 -10.99 -11.41 3.65
N THR A 64 -10.49 -10.57 2.74
CA THR A 64 -10.49 -10.81 1.29
C THR A 64 -9.09 -10.56 0.76
N ARG A 65 -8.47 -11.60 0.19
CA ARG A 65 -7.11 -11.53 -0.37
C ARG A 65 -7.12 -10.94 -1.78
N SER A 66 -6.07 -10.20 -2.10
CA SER A 66 -5.82 -9.72 -3.47
C SER A 66 -5.33 -10.88 -4.34
N GLU A 67 -5.70 -10.88 -5.61
CA GLU A 67 -5.21 -11.84 -6.61
C GLU A 67 -3.69 -11.74 -6.80
N ASN A 68 -3.13 -10.55 -6.57
CA ASN A 68 -1.69 -10.29 -6.68
C ASN A 68 -0.91 -10.69 -5.41
N ARG A 69 -1.56 -11.24 -4.38
CA ARG A 69 -0.86 -11.68 -3.17
C ARG A 69 -0.15 -13.01 -3.43
N VAL A 70 1.14 -13.05 -3.15
CA VAL A 70 1.95 -14.28 -3.20
C VAL A 70 2.59 -14.55 -1.84
N ALA A 71 2.94 -15.82 -1.59
CA ALA A 71 3.72 -16.18 -0.42
C ALA A 71 5.17 -15.68 -0.60
N PRO A 72 5.71 -14.87 0.33
CA PRO A 72 7.09 -14.44 0.28
C PRO A 72 8.05 -15.65 0.29
N PRO A 73 9.03 -15.73 -0.62
CA PRO A 73 9.98 -16.84 -0.66
C PRO A 73 10.97 -16.81 0.52
N CYS A 74 11.20 -15.64 1.13
CA CYS A 74 12.08 -15.51 2.28
C CYS A 74 11.35 -15.85 3.59
N ILE A 75 11.84 -16.85 4.31
CA ILE A 75 11.32 -17.25 5.63
C ILE A 75 11.42 -16.15 6.71
N TYR A 76 12.31 -15.18 6.52
CA TYR A 76 12.53 -14.06 7.45
C TYR A 76 11.79 -12.79 7.05
N TYR A 77 11.00 -12.83 5.98
CA TYR A 77 10.34 -11.66 5.40
C TYR A 77 9.60 -10.81 6.44
N GLU A 78 8.84 -11.45 7.33
CA GLU A 78 8.05 -10.82 8.38
C GLU A 78 8.87 -10.11 9.48
N ARG A 79 10.15 -10.44 9.62
CA ARG A 79 10.99 -9.97 10.76
C ARG A 79 12.20 -9.15 10.34
N CYS A 80 12.78 -9.45 9.18
CA CYS A 80 14.04 -8.86 8.73
C CYS A 80 13.88 -7.41 8.27
N GLY A 81 12.74 -7.04 7.67
CA GLY A 81 12.48 -5.68 7.19
C GLY A 81 13.29 -5.26 5.95
N GLY A 82 14.22 -6.10 5.46
CA GLY A 82 15.05 -5.78 4.29
C GLY A 82 14.29 -5.82 2.96
N CYS A 83 13.22 -6.60 2.85
CA CYS A 83 12.39 -6.66 1.65
C CYS A 83 10.98 -6.14 1.96
N GLN A 84 10.47 -5.26 1.11
CA GLN A 84 9.15 -4.63 1.33
C GLN A 84 8.03 -5.32 0.54
N LEU A 85 8.33 -5.88 -0.65
CA LEU A 85 7.31 -6.25 -1.64
C LEU A 85 7.17 -7.75 -1.92
N GLN A 86 7.86 -8.63 -1.21
CA GLN A 86 7.85 -10.07 -1.54
C GLN A 86 6.48 -10.75 -1.41
N HIS A 87 5.51 -10.10 -0.75
CA HIS A 87 4.11 -10.55 -0.67
C HIS A 87 3.26 -10.14 -1.88
N LEU A 88 3.82 -9.37 -2.82
CA LEU A 88 3.19 -8.89 -4.04
C LEU A 88 3.78 -9.65 -5.25
N SER A 89 2.94 -10.09 -6.18
CA SER A 89 3.36 -10.75 -7.42
C SER A 89 4.33 -9.87 -8.21
N TYR A 90 5.21 -10.50 -9.00
CA TYR A 90 6.22 -9.76 -9.74
C TYR A 90 5.59 -8.82 -10.78
N GLU A 91 4.52 -9.23 -11.47
CA GLU A 91 3.83 -8.36 -12.42
C GLU A 91 3.28 -7.11 -11.72
N ALA A 92 2.64 -7.30 -10.55
CA ALA A 92 2.10 -6.18 -9.79
C ALA A 92 3.20 -5.28 -9.19
N GLN A 93 4.37 -5.82 -8.86
CA GLN A 93 5.53 -5.00 -8.47
C GLN A 93 6.02 -4.09 -9.60
N LEU A 94 6.06 -4.60 -10.83
CA LEU A 94 6.44 -3.81 -12.01
C LEU A 94 5.41 -2.71 -12.27
N GLU A 95 4.12 -3.05 -12.23
CA GLU A 95 3.04 -2.08 -12.43
C GLU A 95 3.06 -0.99 -11.37
N MET A 96 3.22 -1.37 -10.09
CA MET A 96 3.36 -0.42 -8.99
C MET A 96 4.52 0.57 -9.24
N LYS A 97 5.70 0.08 -9.66
CA LYS A 97 6.86 0.93 -9.93
C LYS A 97 6.64 1.84 -11.14
N LYS A 98 6.02 1.33 -12.20
CA LYS A 98 5.66 2.09 -13.40
C LYS A 98 4.71 3.23 -13.03
N GLU A 99 3.64 2.92 -12.32
CA GLU A 99 2.68 3.91 -11.82
C GLU A 99 3.34 4.97 -10.92
N GLN A 100 4.27 4.57 -10.05
CA GLN A 100 5.03 5.54 -9.25
C GLN A 100 5.81 6.54 -10.12
N VAL A 101 6.50 6.07 -11.16
CA VAL A 101 7.20 6.93 -12.10
C VAL A 101 6.22 7.87 -12.81
N ILE A 102 5.13 7.33 -13.38
CA ILE A 102 4.09 8.12 -14.06
C ILE A 102 3.56 9.23 -13.13
N ASN A 103 3.20 8.87 -11.90
CA ASN A 103 2.69 9.80 -10.90
C ASN A 103 3.71 10.90 -10.54
N LEU A 104 5.00 10.58 -10.48
CA LEU A 104 6.05 11.58 -10.22
C LEU A 104 6.17 12.59 -11.37
N PHE A 105 6.17 12.14 -12.63
CA PHE A 105 6.23 13.02 -13.79
C PHE A 105 4.99 13.92 -13.91
N GLN A 106 3.81 13.36 -13.69
CA GLN A 106 2.55 14.11 -13.68
C GLN A 106 2.56 15.21 -12.60
N ARG A 107 2.97 14.88 -11.37
CA ARG A 107 3.07 15.86 -10.26
C ARG A 107 4.05 16.98 -10.56
N LYS A 108 5.14 16.70 -11.28
CA LYS A 108 6.13 17.70 -11.70
C LYS A 108 5.72 18.46 -12.98
N ARG A 109 4.57 18.12 -13.59
CA ARG A 109 4.05 18.70 -14.85
C ARG A 109 5.01 18.54 -16.04
N ILE A 110 5.85 17.50 -16.02
CA ILE A 110 6.78 17.16 -17.10
C ILE A 110 6.06 16.15 -18.01
N LEU A 111 5.03 16.60 -18.73
CA LEU A 111 4.16 15.72 -19.53
C LEU A 111 4.67 15.47 -20.97
N ILE A 112 5.68 16.22 -21.42
CA ILE A 112 6.09 16.27 -22.84
C ILE A 112 6.77 14.97 -23.33
N ILE A 113 7.29 14.13 -22.43
CA ILE A 113 8.08 12.93 -22.82
C ILE A 113 7.31 11.61 -22.62
N LEU A 114 6.24 11.59 -21.81
CA LEU A 114 5.59 10.35 -21.38
C LEU A 114 4.81 9.63 -22.50
N ARG A 115 4.36 10.36 -23.54
CA ARG A 115 3.48 9.83 -24.59
C ARG A 115 4.16 8.89 -25.59
N LEU A 116 5.51 8.84 -25.63
CA LEU A 116 6.24 8.15 -26.70
C LEU A 116 7.01 6.89 -26.27
N THR A 117 7.15 6.61 -24.97
CA THR A 117 8.05 5.53 -24.50
C THR A 117 7.40 4.48 -23.60
N ILE A 118 6.34 4.82 -22.86
CA ILE A 118 5.74 3.89 -21.87
C ILE A 118 4.63 3.00 -22.48
N GLN A 119 4.14 3.33 -23.68
CA GLN A 119 3.15 2.54 -24.41
C GLN A 119 3.75 1.39 -25.24
N LEU A 120 5.09 1.30 -25.32
CA LEU A 120 5.81 0.41 -26.24
C LEU A 120 6.69 -0.64 -25.54
N ALA A 121 6.53 -0.84 -24.23
CA ALA A 121 7.21 -1.90 -23.48
C ALA A 121 6.19 -2.71 -22.68
#